data_AF-A0A916Q0E3-F1
#
_entry.id   AF-A0A916Q0E3-F1
#
_cell.length_a   1.000
_cell.length_b   1.000
_cell.length_c   1.000
_cell.angle_alpha   90.00
_cell.angle_beta   90.00
_cell.angle_gamma   90.00
#
_symmetry.space_group_name_H-M   'P 1'
#
loop_
_entity.id
_entity.type
_entity.pdbx_description
1 polymer ?
#
loop_
_entity_poly.entity_id
_entity_poly.type
_entity_poly.pdbx_seq_one_letter_code
_entity_poly.pdbx_strand_id
1 'polypeptide(L)' 'MNKPVTLIISGGQTGADWGGLLAAADLGIATGGLCSERLPY' A
#
# COMPACT_ATOMS: atom_id res chain seq x y z
N MET A 1 -0.59 -24.91 2.27
CA MET A 1 0.46 -23.93 2.62
C MET A 1 0.05 -22.59 2.04
N ASN A 2 0.08 -21.51 2.82
CA ASN A 2 -0.26 -20.18 2.30
C ASN A 2 0.94 -19.63 1.51
N LYS A 3 0.65 -18.89 0.43
CA LYS A 3 1.70 -18.23 -0.36
C LYS A 3 2.22 -17.00 0.40
N PRO A 4 3.54 -16.78 0.49
CA PRO A 4 4.08 -15.58 1.11
C PRO A 4 3.71 -14.35 0.28
N VAL A 5 3.28 -13.29 0.95
CA VAL A 5 3.10 -11.98 0.33
C VAL A 5 4.46 -11.28 0.34
N THR A 6 4.92 -10.86 -0.83
CA THR A 6 6.25 -10.26 -1.02
C THR A 6 6.21 -8.77 -1.33
N LEU A 7 5.05 -8.24 -1.76
CA LEU A 7 4.84 -6.86 -2.15
C LEU A 7 3.39 -6.45 -1.88
N ILE A 8 3.19 -5.29 -1.27
CA ILE A 8 1.88 -4.63 -1.13
C ILE A 8 1.88 -3.38 -2.02
N ILE A 9 0.87 -3.26 -2.90
CA ILE A 9 0.69 -2.09 -3.77
C ILE A 9 -0.64 -1.40 -3.51
N SER A 10 -0.66 -0.07 -3.63
CA SER A 10 -1.84 0.74 -3.32
C SER A 10 -1.90 2.02 -4.17
N GLY A 11 -3.07 2.65 -4.25
CA GLY A 11 -3.29 3.96 -4.88
C GLY A 11 -2.88 5.16 -4.01
N GLY A 12 -2.52 4.93 -2.74
CA GLY A 12 -2.02 5.97 -1.84
C GLY A 12 -3.09 6.89 -1.25
N GLN A 13 -4.38 6.57 -1.40
CA GLN A 13 -5.44 7.33 -0.74
C GLN A 13 -5.39 7.15 0.79
N THR A 14 -5.99 8.08 1.52
CA THR A 14 -6.31 7.89 2.94
C THR A 14 -7.19 6.65 3.17
N GLY A 15 -7.22 6.13 4.40
CA GLY A 15 -8.07 4.99 4.75
C GLY A 15 -7.39 3.66 4.43
N ALA A 16 -8.06 2.79 3.66
CA ALA A 16 -7.60 1.42 3.41
C ALA A 16 -6.21 1.36 2.75
N ASP A 17 -5.97 2.24 1.78
CA ASP A 17 -4.72 2.37 1.05
C ASP A 17 -3.56 2.69 2.01
N TRP A 18 -3.70 3.78 2.77
CA TRP A 18 -2.71 4.18 3.78
C TRP A 18 -2.52 3.12 4.88
N GLY A 19 -3.61 2.53 5.38
CA GLY A 19 -3.55 1.49 6.40
C GLY A 19 -2.80 0.24 5.93
N GLY A 20 -2.99 -0.17 4.68
CA GLY A 20 -2.28 -1.30 4.08
C GLY A 20 -0.78 -1.03 3.92
N LEU A 21 -0.41 0.18 3.49
CA LEU A 21 0.99 0.60 3.36
C LEU A 21 1.70 0.69 4.72
N LEU A 22 1.03 1.20 5.76
CA LEU A 22 1.56 1.23 7.12
C LEU A 22 1.80 -0.17 7.68
N ALA A 23 0.80 -1.05 7.57
CA ALA A 23 0.94 -2.44 8.03
C ALA A 23 2.06 -3.19 7.30
N ALA A 24 2.22 -2.95 5.99
CA ALA A 24 3.31 -3.52 5.21
C ALA A 24 4.68 -3.02 5.69
N ALA A 25 4.81 -1.73 5.97
CA ALA A 25 6.03 -1.13 6.51
C ALA A 25 6.39 -1.72 7.90
N ASP A 26 5.40 -1.84 8.79
CA ASP A 26 5.58 -2.42 10.13
C ASP A 26 6.05 -3.89 10.07
N LEU A 27 5.59 -4.64 9.07
CA LEU A 27 5.94 -6.04 8.84
C LEU A 27 7.21 -6.23 7.99
N GLY A 28 7.84 -5.15 7.51
CA GLY A 28 9.01 -5.22 6.63
C GLY A 28 8.71 -5.81 5.24
N ILE A 29 7.46 -5.73 4.79
CA ILE A 29 7.05 -6.16 3.45
C ILE A 29 7.30 -5.01 2.47
N ALA A 30 7.85 -5.31 1.30
CA ALA A 30 8.08 -4.29 0.28
C ALA A 30 6.77 -3.61 -0.12
N THR A 31 6.82 -2.30 -0.38
CA THR A 31 5.67 -1.48 -0.78
C THR A 31 5.90 -0.80 -2.12
N GLY A 32 4.82 -0.56 -2.87
CA GLY A 32 4.82 0.26 -4.07
C GLY A 32 3.43 0.83 -4.37
N GLY A 33 3.28 1.53 -5.49
CA GLY A 33 1.99 2.08 -5.87
C GLY A 33 2.08 3.12 -6.97
N LEU A 34 0.93 3.41 -7.56
CA LEU A 34 0.76 4.55 -8.47
C LEU A 34 -0.37 5.41 -7.91
N CYS A 35 -0.02 6.60 -7.44
CA CYS A 35 -0.99 7.58 -7.00
C CYS A 35 -1.42 8.42 -8.21
N SER A 36 -2.71 8.73 -8.30
CA SER A 36 -3.21 9.66 -9.31
C SER A 36 -2.79 11.08 -8.97
N GLU A 37 -2.29 11.84 -9.94
CA GLU A 37 -1.96 13.27 -9.75
C GLU A 37 -3.21 14.15 -9.57
N ARG A 38 -4.42 13.61 -9.76
CA ARG A 38 -5.65 14.39 -9.62
C ARG A 38 -5.93 14.67 -8.14
N LEU A 39 -5.37 15.77 -7.65
CA LEU A 39 -5.78 16.42 -6.41
C LEU A 39 -7.29 16.75 -6.50
N PRO A 40 -8.05 16.63 -5.39
CA PRO A 40 -9.51 16.81 -5.40
C PRO A 40 -9.98 18.28 -5.55
N TYR A 41 -9.22 19.15 -6.22
CA TYR A 41 -9.55 20.56 -6.45
C TYR A 41 -9.30 20.94 -7.90
#